data_AF-A0AAP9RCQ5-F1
#
_entry.id   AF-A0AAP9RCQ5-F1
#
_cell.length_a   1.000
_cell.length_b   1.000
_cell.length_c   1.000
_cell.angle_alpha   90.00
_cell.angle_beta   90.00
_cell.angle_gamma   90.00
#
_symmetry.space_group_name_H-M   'P 1'
#
loop_
_entity.id
_entity.type
_entity.pdbx_description
1 polymer ?
#
loop_
_entity_poly.entity_id
_entity_poly.type
_entity_poly.pdbx_seq_one_letter_code
_entity_poly.pdbx_strand_id
1 'polypeptide(L)' 'MPRLRRKIDTIKVKDGNIADIIINALAERGFDIDVTNDDSNFRNNITIDIYRTEEREQSDIERPKYY' A
#
# COMPACT_ATOMS: atom_id res chain seq x y z
N MET A 1 -14.27 13.86 -1.66
CA MET A 1 -13.51 13.80 -0.40
C MET A 1 -12.21 13.05 -0.67
N PRO A 2 -11.01 13.66 -0.55
CA PRO A 2 -9.76 12.97 -0.84
C PRO A 2 -9.41 12.00 0.30
N ARG A 3 -9.30 10.70 0.00
CA ARG A 3 -8.78 9.67 0.92
C ARG A 3 -7.26 9.80 0.99
N LEU A 4 -6.68 9.77 2.19
CA LEU A 4 -5.24 9.86 2.37
C LEU A 4 -4.64 8.45 2.30
N ARG A 5 -3.91 8.15 1.22
CA ARG A 5 -3.13 6.90 1.12
C ARG A 5 -1.77 7.16 1.77
N ARG A 6 -1.44 6.42 2.84
CA ARG A 6 -0.10 6.46 3.44
C ARG A 6 0.64 5.18 3.09
N LYS A 7 1.81 5.32 2.47
CA LYS A 7 2.73 4.20 2.22
C LYS A 7 3.27 3.68 3.55
N ILE A 8 3.07 2.40 3.80
CA ILE A 8 3.49 1.73 5.04
C ILE A 8 4.72 0.85 4.84
N ASP A 9 4.84 0.20 3.68
CA ASP A 9 5.94 -0.72 3.42
C ASP A 9 6.18 -0.90 1.90
N THR A 10 7.33 -1.49 1.56
CA THR A 10 7.72 -1.83 0.20
C THR A 10 8.39 -3.20 0.17
N ILE A 11 7.84 -4.12 -0.62
CA ILE A 11 8.39 -5.46 -0.82
C ILE A 11 9.01 -5.54 -2.22
N LYS A 12 10.27 -5.97 -2.31
CA LYS A 12 10.94 -6.23 -3.60
C LYS A 12 11.05 -7.74 -3.82
N VAL A 13 10.45 -8.23 -4.89
CA VAL A 13 10.34 -9.65 -5.22
C VAL A 13 10.97 -9.90 -6.57
N LYS A 14 11.77 -10.97 -6.65
CA LYS A 14 12.41 -11.43 -7.90
C LYS A 14 11.76 -12.66 -8.49
N ASP A 15 10.49 -12.88 -8.21
CA ASP A 15 9.69 -13.96 -8.78
C ASP A 15 8.24 -13.48 -8.92
N GLY A 16 7.69 -13.56 -10.13
CA GLY A 16 6.31 -13.17 -10.41
C GLY A 16 5.29 -13.99 -9.63
N ASN A 17 5.52 -15.29 -9.48
CA ASN A 17 4.58 -16.15 -8.77
C ASN A 17 4.50 -15.81 -7.27
N ILE A 18 5.65 -15.46 -6.68
CA ILE A 18 5.71 -15.03 -5.28
C ILE A 18 5.05 -13.66 -5.13
N ALA A 19 5.27 -12.74 -6.08
CA ALA A 19 4.63 -11.44 -6.07
C ALA A 19 3.09 -11.58 -6.12
N ASP A 20 2.55 -12.45 -6.98
CA ASP A 20 1.11 -12.69 -7.09
C ASP A 20 0.51 -13.22 -5.78
N ILE A 21 1.19 -14.14 -5.09
CA ILE A 21 0.75 -14.65 -3.78
C ILE A 21 0.68 -13.51 -2.75
N ILE A 22 1.70 -12.66 -2.72
CA ILE A 22 1.77 -11.52 -1.78
C ILE A 22 0.69 -10.50 -2.10
N ILE A 23 0.50 -10.14 -3.37
CA ILE A 23 -0.53 -9.21 -3.85
C ILE A 23 -1.91 -9.71 -3.42
N ASN A 24 -2.24 -10.98 -3.67
CA ASN A 24 -3.52 -11.56 -3.29
C ASN A 24 -3.73 -11.55 -1.77
N ALA A 25 -2.71 -11.97 -0.99
CA ALA A 25 -2.80 -11.99 0.47
C ALA A 25 -2.94 -10.60 1.11
N LEU A 26 -2.41 -9.56 0.47
CA LEU A 26 -2.53 -8.16 0.90
C LEU A 26 -3.89 -7.58 0.50
N ALA A 27 -4.36 -7.86 -0.72
CA ALA A 27 -5.68 -7.44 -1.19
C ALA A 27 -6.81 -8.06 -0.36
N GLU A 28 -6.72 -9.35 -0.01
CA GLU A 28 -7.68 -10.03 0.88
C GLU A 28 -7.76 -9.41 2.28
N ARG A 29 -6.63 -8.84 2.75
CA ARG A 29 -6.57 -8.12 4.03
C ARG A 29 -7.05 -6.68 3.94
N GLY A 30 -7.48 -6.21 2.76
CA GLY A 30 -7.94 -4.86 2.52
C GLY A 30 -6.81 -3.82 2.49
N PHE A 31 -5.56 -4.24 2.27
CA PHE A 31 -4.48 -3.29 2.00
C PHE A 31 -4.58 -2.78 0.57
N ASP A 32 -4.23 -1.52 0.43
CA ASP A 32 -4.15 -0.88 -0.86
C ASP A 32 -2.72 -1.03 -1.38
N ILE A 33 -2.53 -1.47 -2.61
CA ILE A 33 -1.22 -1.89 -3.12
C ILE A 33 -0.97 -1.34 -4.51
N ASP A 34 0.22 -0.78 -4.73
CA ASP A 34 0.69 -0.41 -6.07
C ASP A 34 1.87 -1.32 -6.45
N VAL A 35 1.83 -1.89 -7.65
CA VAL A 35 2.86 -2.82 -8.14
C VAL A 35 3.61 -2.16 -9.28
N THR A 36 4.92 -2.01 -9.10
CA THR A 36 5.82 -1.46 -10.11
C THR A 36 6.75 -2.57 -10.61
N ASN A 37 6.76 -2.80 -11.91
CA ASN A 37 7.71 -3.69 -12.56
C ASN A 37 8.69 -2.84 -13.38
N ASP A 38 9.96 -2.83 -12.97
CA ASP A 38 11.02 -2.07 -13.65
C ASP A 38 11.59 -2.94 -14.80
N ASP A 39 10.82 -3.03 -15.89
CA ASP A 39 11.07 -4.00 -16.97
C ASP A 39 11.98 -3.40 -18.06
N SER A 40 13.18 -2.98 -17.68
CA SER A 40 14.16 -2.46 -18.66
C SER A 40 15.30 -3.42 -18.97
N ASN A 41 15.63 -4.42 -18.14
CA ASN A 41 16.72 -5.33 -18.53
C ASN A 41 16.77 -6.72 -17.90
N PHE A 42 16.14 -7.05 -16.77
CA PHE A 42 16.27 -8.41 -16.24
C PHE A 42 15.02 -8.85 -15.52
N ARG A 43 14.43 -9.90 -16.08
CA ARG A 43 13.44 -10.81 -15.49
C ARG A 43 13.45 -10.74 -13.97
N ASN A 44 12.36 -10.20 -13.44
CA ASN A 44 11.96 -10.27 -12.05
C ASN A 44 12.60 -9.23 -11.11
N ASN A 45 12.15 -7.98 -11.19
CA ASN A 45 12.30 -7.04 -10.08
C ASN A 45 10.97 -6.31 -9.86
N ILE A 46 10.06 -6.98 -9.17
CA ILE A 46 8.73 -6.50 -8.85
C ILE A 46 8.79 -5.77 -7.52
N THR A 47 8.36 -4.52 -7.50
CA THR A 47 8.23 -3.73 -6.28
C THR A 47 6.76 -3.61 -5.94
N ILE A 48 6.36 -4.12 -4.79
CA ILE A 48 5.00 -4.02 -4.25
C ILE A 48 5.03 -2.98 -3.14
N ASP A 49 4.41 -1.84 -3.40
CA ASP A 49 4.24 -0.78 -2.43
C ASP A 49 2.89 -0.96 -1.73
N ILE A 50 2.94 -1.02 -0.41
CA ILE A 50 1.78 -1.25 0.43
C ILE A 50 1.37 0.06 1.06
N TYR A 51 0.10 0.38 0.92
CA TYR A 51 -0.56 1.55 1.44
C TYR A 51 -1.64 1.12 2.43
N ARG A 52 -1.72 1.86 3.54
CA ARG A 52 -2.87 1.80 4.42
C ARG A 52 -3.77 2.97 4.05
N THR A 53 -4.99 2.65 3.62
CA THR A 53 -6.05 3.65 3.54
C THR A 53 -6.52 3.88 4.95
N GLU A 54 -5.94 4.90 5.59
CA GLU A 54 -6.58 5.50 6.75
C GLU A 54 -7.81 6.21 6.17
N GLU A 55 -9.00 5.64 6.39
CA GLU A 55 -10.17 6.49 6.42
C GLU A 55 -9.79 7.59 7.42
N ARG A 56 -9.73 8.84 6.96
CA ARG A 56 -9.86 9.95 7.90
C ARG A 56 -11.24 9.75 8.51
N GLU A 57 -11.34 8.94 9.56
CA GLU A 57 -12.38 9.11 10.53
C GLU A 57 -12.31 10.60 10.86
N GLN A 58 -13.36 11.32 10.47
CA GLN A 58 -13.50 12.75 10.66
C GLN A 58 -13.66 13.11 12.15
N SER A 59 -13.23 12.20 13.03
CA SER A 59 -13.35 12.14 14.48
C SER A 59 -12.13 12.73 15.22
N ASP A 60 -11.12 13.24 14.52
CA ASP A 60 -9.94 13.89 15.13
C ASP A 60 -9.84 15.40 14.82
N ILE A 61 -10.90 16.03 14.31
CA ILE A 61 -10.99 17.51 14.16
C ILE A 61 -11.82 18.16 15.29
N GLU A 62 -12.21 17.42 16.33
CA GLU A 62 -12.84 18.01 17.53
C GLU A 62 -12.01 17.75 18.80
N ARG A 63 -11.03 18.61 19.03
CA ARG A 63 -10.68 18.99 20.40
C ARG A 63 -10.89 20.49 20.56
N PRO A 64 -12.07 20.97 20.99
CA PRO A 64 -12.14 22.27 21.61
C PRO A 64 -11.40 22.15 22.95
N LYS A 65 -10.20 22.71 23.05
CA LYS A 65 -9.63 23.05 24.35
C LYS A 65 -9.79 24.54 24.56
N TYR A 66 -10.83 24.88 25.32
CA TYR A 66 -10.91 26.11 26.09
C TYR A 66 -9.67 26.21 26.98
N TYR A 67 -8.96 27.33 26.90
CA TYR A 67 -8.40 28.08 28.03
C TYR A 67 -8.24 29.53 27.62
#